data_AF-A0A1B6L7Q5-F1
#
_entry.id   AF-A0A1B6L7Q5-F1
#
_cell.length_a   1.000
_cell.length_b   1.000
_cell.length_c   1.000
_cell.angle_alpha   90.00
_cell.angle_beta   90.00
_cell.angle_gamma   90.00
#
_symmetry.space_group_name_H-M   'P 1'
#
loop_
_entity.id
_entity.type
_entity.pdbx_description
1 polymer ?
#
loop_
_entity_poly.entity_id
_entity_poly.type
_entity_poly.pdbx_seq_one_letter_code
_entity_poly.pdbx_strand_id
1 'polypeptide(L)'
;HKGSYDAAEECRPCLKEEMTHAYCTSELVTRGIIRSIENQEDAETSSVTVKVTKHLRHSSSGETSWSSEEEEENSVLPGGRETLVELTVPGHCGAKHGTGEFVFMARRKLGDLSITCAPRLEDWVEVIRSENLSGSANCVLNS
;
A
#
# COMPACT_ATOMS: atom_id res chain seq x y z
N HIS A 1 10.83 -18.43 26.77
CA HIS A 1 9.94 -18.56 25.61
C HIS A 1 10.70 -18.10 24.38
N LYS A 2 11.15 -19.03 23.54
CA LYS A 2 11.82 -18.71 22.27
C LYS A 2 10.70 -18.56 21.25
N GLY A 3 10.31 -17.31 20.96
CA GLY A 3 9.34 -17.04 19.89
C GLY A 3 9.96 -17.52 18.58
N SER A 4 9.44 -18.60 18.01
CA SER A 4 9.81 -19.03 16.67
C SER A 4 9.20 -18.03 15.71
N TYR A 5 10.03 -17.23 15.05
CA TYR A 5 9.59 -16.38 13.95
C TYR A 5 9.21 -17.29 12.78
N ASP A 6 7.94 -17.27 12.38
CA ASP A 6 7.49 -17.95 11.17
C ASP A 6 7.51 -16.93 10.02
N ALA A 7 8.51 -17.05 9.15
CA ALA A 7 8.67 -16.18 7.99
C ALA A 7 7.54 -16.37 6.96
N ALA A 8 6.74 -17.43 7.04
CA ALA A 8 5.58 -17.60 6.15
C ALA A 8 4.38 -16.77 6.59
N GLU A 9 4.27 -16.46 7.88
CA GLU A 9 3.17 -15.64 8.43
C GLU A 9 3.21 -14.19 7.95
N GLU A 10 4.37 -13.69 7.52
CA GLU A 10 4.47 -12.33 6.97
C GLU A 10 4.04 -12.24 5.49
N CYS A 11 3.96 -13.36 4.79
CA CYS A 11 3.65 -13.41 3.36
C CYS A 11 2.20 -13.76 3.06
N ARG A 12 1.40 -14.12 4.07
CA ARG A 12 -0.02 -14.42 3.87
C ARG A 12 -0.81 -13.15 3.54
N PRO A 13 -1.88 -13.25 2.74
CA PRO A 13 -2.81 -12.15 2.58
C PRO A 13 -3.36 -11.68 3.94
N CYS A 14 -3.54 -10.36 4.08
CA CYS A 14 -4.12 -9.78 5.29
C CYS A 14 -5.57 -10.24 5.50
N LEU A 15 -5.92 -10.47 6.77
CA LEU A 15 -7.30 -10.64 7.20
C LEU A 15 -8.04 -9.29 7.20
N LYS A 16 -9.36 -9.32 7.31
CA LYS A 16 -10.19 -8.09 7.27
C LYS A 16 -9.80 -7.11 8.36
N GLU A 17 -9.60 -7.61 9.58
CA GLU A 17 -9.21 -6.84 10.74
C GLU A 17 -7.78 -6.27 10.60
N GLU A 18 -6.90 -7.01 9.94
CA GLU A 18 -5.53 -6.56 9.65
C GLU A 18 -5.52 -5.48 8.57
N MET A 19 -6.37 -5.59 7.54
CA MET A 19 -6.52 -4.58 6.50
C MET A 19 -7.03 -3.25 7.09
N THR A 20 -8.03 -3.29 7.95
CA THR A 20 -8.59 -2.07 8.57
C THR A 20 -7.60 -1.42 9.52
N HIS A 21 -6.90 -2.22 10.32
CA HIS A 21 -5.84 -1.72 11.18
C HIS A 21 -4.68 -1.13 10.37
N ALA A 22 -4.20 -1.82 9.32
CA ALA A 22 -3.13 -1.34 8.45
C ALA A 22 -3.53 -0.03 7.76
N TYR A 23 -4.74 0.06 7.21
CA TYR A 23 -5.25 1.29 6.60
C TYR A 23 -5.16 2.49 7.55
N CYS A 24 -5.54 2.32 8.82
CA CYS A 24 -5.55 3.41 9.79
C CYS A 24 -4.16 3.80 10.31
N THR A 25 -3.17 2.92 10.20
CA THR A 25 -1.87 3.06 10.86
C THR A 25 -0.68 3.13 9.90
N SER A 26 -0.92 2.90 8.61
CA SER A 26 0.07 3.08 7.54
C SER A 26 0.34 4.56 7.27
N GLU A 27 1.58 4.85 6.93
CA GLU A 27 2.02 6.20 6.54
C GLU A 27 1.51 6.55 5.14
N LEU A 28 1.52 5.55 4.26
CA LEU A 28 1.00 5.64 2.91
C LEU A 28 -0.13 4.62 2.73
N VAL A 29 -1.29 5.11 2.27
CA VAL A 29 -2.33 4.27 1.70
C VAL A 29 -2.69 4.80 0.32
N THR A 30 -2.49 3.98 -0.70
CA THR A 30 -2.71 4.38 -2.10
C THR A 30 -3.33 3.27 -2.91
N ARG A 31 -4.18 3.66 -3.86
CA ARG A 31 -4.67 2.79 -4.91
C ARG A 31 -3.71 2.86 -6.09
N GLY A 32 -3.39 1.72 -6.68
CA GLY A 32 -2.46 1.69 -7.80
C GLY A 32 -2.33 0.34 -8.49
N ILE A 33 -1.51 0.34 -9.54
CA ILE A 33 -1.23 -0.81 -10.38
C ILE A 33 0.27 -1.09 -10.33
N ILE A 34 0.64 -2.36 -10.17
CA ILE A 34 2.04 -2.77 -10.23
C ILE A 34 2.57 -2.50 -11.64
N ARG A 35 3.70 -1.79 -11.73
CA ARG A 35 4.42 -1.54 -12.99
C ARG A 35 5.58 -2.49 -13.17
N SER A 36 6.33 -2.73 -12.10
CA SER A 36 7.51 -3.58 -12.11
C SER A 36 7.77 -4.14 -10.72
N ILE A 37 8.46 -5.27 -10.70
CA ILE A 37 8.98 -5.90 -9.48
C ILE A 37 10.44 -6.27 -9.77
N GLU A 38 11.33 -5.87 -8.87
CA GLU A 38 12.76 -6.17 -8.93
C GLU A 38 13.19 -6.83 -7.62
N ASN A 39 13.88 -7.96 -7.69
CA ASN A 39 14.41 -8.64 -6.50
C ASN A 39 15.81 -8.09 -6.18
N GLN A 40 15.98 -7.65 -4.94
CA GLN A 40 17.23 -7.14 -4.39
C GLN A 40 17.85 -8.22 -3.51
N GLU A 41 18.68 -9.09 -4.11
CA GLU A 41 19.26 -10.25 -3.42
C GLU A 41 20.11 -9.85 -2.20
N ASP A 42 20.87 -8.76 -2.30
CA ASP A 42 21.71 -8.25 -1.21
C ASP A 42 20.90 -7.77 0.00
N ALA A 43 19.68 -7.30 -0.22
CA ALA A 43 18.78 -6.77 0.80
C ALA A 43 17.69 -7.75 1.22
N GLU A 44 17.67 -8.97 0.65
CA GLU A 44 16.64 -9.99 0.88
C GLU A 44 15.21 -9.45 0.72
N THR A 45 15.01 -8.50 -0.19
CA THR A 45 13.73 -7.80 -0.44
C THR A 45 13.41 -7.73 -1.93
N SER A 46 12.14 -7.49 -2.25
CA SER A 46 11.69 -7.14 -3.60
C SER A 46 11.20 -5.70 -3.61
N SER A 47 11.72 -4.88 -4.52
CA SER A 47 11.19 -3.55 -4.84
C SER A 47 10.00 -3.70 -5.79
N VAL A 48 8.90 -3.03 -5.45
CA VAL A 48 7.63 -3.03 -6.18
C VAL A 48 7.34 -1.59 -6.58
N THR A 49 7.42 -1.31 -7.88
CA THR A 49 7.06 0.00 -8.42
C THR A 49 5.56 0.03 -8.71
N VAL A 50 4.85 0.95 -8.09
CA VAL A 50 3.41 1.11 -8.22
C VAL A 50 3.09 2.42 -8.93
N LYS A 51 2.28 2.36 -9.98
CA LYS A 51 1.63 3.54 -10.54
C LYS A 51 0.42 3.88 -9.69
N VAL A 52 0.48 5.02 -9.02
CA VAL A 52 -0.61 5.54 -8.21
C VAL A 52 -1.74 6.02 -9.10
N THR A 53 -2.95 5.56 -8.78
CA THR A 53 -4.20 6.00 -9.40
C THR A 53 -5.02 6.89 -8.46
N LYS A 54 -4.88 6.71 -7.14
CA LYS A 54 -5.54 7.55 -6.13
C LYS A 54 -4.84 7.44 -4.77
N HIS A 55 -4.50 8.57 -4.15
CA HIS A 55 -4.07 8.57 -2.74
C HIS A 55 -5.29 8.46 -1.82
N LEU A 56 -5.29 7.49 -0.91
CA LEU A 56 -6.40 7.23 0.03
C LEU A 56 -6.13 7.84 1.41
N ARG A 57 -4.86 7.81 1.83
CA ARG A 57 -4.38 8.41 3.08
C ARG A 57 -2.89 8.71 2.98
N HIS A 58 -2.49 9.86 3.49
CA HIS A 58 -1.10 10.20 3.77
C HIS A 58 -1.04 10.66 5.22
N SER A 59 -0.26 10.00 6.09
CA SER A 59 -0.07 10.50 7.45
C SER A 59 0.73 11.79 7.41
N SER A 60 0.22 12.87 7.98
CA SER A 60 0.86 14.20 8.02
C SER A 60 2.07 14.29 8.96
N SER A 61 2.82 13.20 9.16
CA SER A 61 3.94 13.12 10.09
C SER A 61 5.19 12.67 9.34
N GLY A 62 5.93 13.63 8.81
CA GLY A 62 7.20 13.40 8.12
C GLY A 62 7.23 14.07 6.76
N GLU A 63 7.51 15.36 6.76
CA GLU A 63 8.23 16.14 5.75
C GLU A 63 9.12 15.31 4.79
N THR A 64 8.50 14.59 3.85
CA THR A 64 9.09 14.30 2.55
C THR A 64 8.36 15.22 1.59
N SER A 65 9.07 16.23 1.12
CA SER A 65 8.60 17.19 0.12
C SER A 65 8.28 16.46 -1.17
N TRP A 66 7.07 15.92 -1.26
CA TRP A 66 6.41 15.74 -2.54
C TRP A 66 5.70 17.06 -2.77
N SER A 67 6.22 17.85 -3.69
CA SER A 67 5.57 19.05 -4.18
C SER A 67 4.20 18.65 -4.74
N SER A 68 3.20 18.67 -3.87
CA SER A 68 1.85 19.05 -4.23
C SER A 68 1.94 20.50 -4.67
N GLU A 69 2.35 20.70 -5.92
CA GLU A 69 1.80 21.79 -6.71
C GLU A 69 0.32 21.49 -6.79
N GLU A 70 -0.41 22.13 -5.87
CA GLU A 70 -1.76 22.58 -6.09
C GLU A 70 -1.89 22.96 -7.57
N GLU A 71 -2.70 22.25 -8.34
CA GLU A 71 -3.63 22.89 -9.27
C GLU A 71 -4.88 22.01 -9.33
N GLU A 72 -5.91 22.44 -8.58
CA GLU A 72 -7.25 22.35 -9.11
C GLU A 72 -7.28 23.11 -10.44
N GLU A 73 -7.05 22.43 -11.56
CA GLU A 73 -7.57 22.94 -12.81
C GLU A 73 -7.95 21.80 -13.76
N ASN A 74 -9.20 21.90 -14.19
CA ASN A 74 -9.84 21.14 -15.25
C ASN A 74 -9.10 21.34 -16.58
N SER A 75 -7.97 20.65 -16.78
CA SER A 75 -7.17 20.75 -18.01
C SER A 75 -6.72 19.36 -18.48
N VAL A 76 -7.35 18.90 -19.55
CA VAL A 76 -6.97 17.71 -20.32
C VAL A 76 -5.62 17.98 -21.01
N LEU A 77 -4.52 17.71 -20.32
CA LEU A 77 -3.18 17.64 -20.92
C LEU A 77 -2.88 16.18 -21.34
N PRO A 78 -2.48 15.92 -22.60
CA PRO A 78 -2.01 14.60 -23.02
C PRO A 78 -0.56 14.42 -22.54
N GLY A 79 -0.38 14.21 -21.24
CA GLY A 79 0.96 14.11 -20.64
C GLY A 79 0.99 14.16 -19.12
N GLY A 80 -0.07 13.72 -18.43
CA GLY A 80 -0.10 13.68 -16.97
C GLY A 80 1.09 12.87 -16.41
N ARG A 81 1.92 13.53 -15.60
CA ARG A 81 3.04 12.88 -14.88
C ARG A 81 2.53 11.65 -14.15
N GLU A 82 3.01 10.46 -14.52
CA GLU A 82 2.64 9.24 -13.80
C GLU A 82 3.24 9.32 -12.40
N THR A 83 2.41 9.37 -11.36
CA THR A 83 2.88 9.29 -9.98
C THR A 83 3.28 7.85 -9.70
N LEU A 84 4.59 7.61 -9.57
CA LEU A 84 5.16 6.31 -9.21
C LEU A 84 5.59 6.33 -7.75
N VAL A 85 5.37 5.22 -7.05
CA VAL A 85 5.87 4.98 -5.69
C VAL A 85 6.62 3.67 -5.66
N GLU A 86 7.76 3.65 -4.98
CA GLU A 86 8.54 2.47 -4.71
C GLU A 86 8.20 1.91 -3.32
N LEU A 87 7.85 0.62 -3.28
CA LEU A 87 7.50 -0.10 -2.06
C LEU A 87 8.34 -1.36 -1.93
N THR A 88 8.61 -1.83 -0.72
CA THR A 88 9.39 -3.04 -0.47
C THR A 88 8.55 -4.14 0.16
N VAL A 89 8.84 -5.39 -0.20
CA VAL A 89 8.26 -6.59 0.40
C VAL A 89 9.40 -7.59 0.65
N PRO A 90 9.33 -8.46 1.68
CA PRO A 90 10.35 -9.47 1.89
C PRO A 90 10.52 -10.38 0.67
N GLY A 91 11.76 -10.64 0.27
CA GLY A 91 12.07 -11.34 -0.98
C GLY A 91 11.55 -12.78 -1.00
N HIS A 92 11.51 -13.44 0.16
CA HIS A 92 10.98 -14.81 0.29
C HIS A 92 9.46 -14.90 0.09
N CYS A 93 8.72 -13.78 0.15
CA CYS A 93 7.30 -13.78 -0.18
C CYS A 93 7.05 -13.97 -1.69
N GLY A 94 8.08 -13.78 -2.52
CA GLY A 94 8.01 -14.04 -3.96
C GLY A 94 6.95 -13.19 -4.65
N ALA A 95 7.05 -11.86 -4.51
CA ALA A 95 6.10 -10.93 -5.10
C ALA A 95 6.03 -11.11 -6.63
N LYS A 96 4.80 -11.13 -7.15
CA LYS A 96 4.54 -11.35 -8.57
C LYS A 96 3.67 -10.25 -9.14
N HIS A 97 3.89 -9.96 -10.42
CA HIS A 97 3.09 -8.98 -11.13
C HIS A 97 1.64 -9.46 -11.22
N GLY A 98 0.76 -8.88 -10.42
CA GLY A 98 -0.67 -9.13 -10.46
C GLY A 98 -1.37 -8.26 -11.50
N THR A 99 -2.41 -8.78 -12.14
CA THR A 99 -3.33 -7.99 -12.96
C THR A 99 -4.33 -7.26 -12.06
N GLY A 100 -4.76 -6.07 -12.49
CA GLY A 100 -5.78 -5.28 -11.80
C GLY A 100 -5.19 -4.22 -10.88
N GLU A 101 -6.06 -3.66 -10.05
CA GLU A 101 -5.76 -2.55 -9.15
C GLU A 101 -5.77 -3.02 -7.70
N PHE A 102 -4.84 -2.49 -6.92
CA PHE A 102 -4.59 -2.89 -5.54
C PHE A 102 -4.64 -1.66 -4.64
N VAL A 103 -4.93 -1.90 -3.36
CA VAL A 103 -4.80 -0.89 -2.31
C VAL A 103 -3.56 -1.20 -1.48
N PHE A 104 -2.50 -0.45 -1.70
CA PHE A 104 -1.24 -0.61 -1.00
C PHE A 104 -1.27 0.17 0.31
N MET A 105 -1.05 -0.53 1.42
CA MET A 105 -0.90 0.02 2.76
C MET A 105 0.53 -0.21 3.20
N ALA A 106 1.31 0.86 3.36
CA ALA A 106 2.75 0.77 3.61
C ALA A 106 3.18 1.59 4.83
N ARG A 107 4.20 1.08 5.52
CA ARG A 107 4.84 1.73 6.67
C ARG A 107 6.33 1.86 6.43
N ARG A 108 6.94 2.91 6.95
CA ARG A 108 8.36 3.11 6.80
C ARG A 108 9.15 2.21 7.76
N LYS A 109 10.14 1.50 7.22
CA LYS A 109 11.13 0.73 7.96
C LYS A 109 12.51 1.22 7.52
N LEU A 110 13.26 1.83 8.44
CA LEU A 110 14.62 2.34 8.20
C LEU A 110 14.77 3.33 7.01
N GLY A 111 13.68 3.98 6.59
CA GLY A 111 13.68 4.91 5.46
C GLY A 111 12.82 4.42 4.29
N ASP A 112 12.65 3.11 4.13
CA ASP A 112 11.94 2.50 3.00
C ASP A 112 10.48 2.20 3.33
N LEU A 113 9.58 2.39 2.35
CA LEU A 113 8.17 2.06 2.50
C LEU A 113 7.94 0.56 2.30
N SER A 114 7.76 -0.17 3.40
CA SER A 114 7.49 -1.61 3.38
C SER A 114 5.98 -1.87 3.34
N ILE A 115 5.54 -2.70 2.39
CA ILE A 115 4.16 -3.14 2.24
C ILE A 115 3.75 -3.91 3.49
N THR A 116 2.64 -3.51 4.09
CA THR A 116 2.00 -4.20 5.21
C THR A 116 0.80 -5.00 4.72
N CYS A 117 -0.07 -4.40 3.90
CA CYS A 117 -1.17 -5.08 3.23
C CYS A 117 -1.30 -4.57 1.78
N ALA A 118 -1.70 -5.46 0.87
CA ALA A 118 -1.95 -5.13 -0.53
C ALA A 118 -3.15 -5.92 -1.11
N PRO A 119 -4.37 -5.77 -0.57
CA PRO A 119 -5.56 -6.41 -1.14
C PRO A 119 -5.85 -5.90 -2.56
N ARG A 120 -6.60 -6.70 -3.32
CA ARG A 120 -7.21 -6.22 -4.55
C ARG A 120 -8.26 -5.16 -4.22
N LEU A 121 -8.52 -4.25 -5.17
CA LEU A 121 -9.53 -3.21 -4.97
C LEU A 121 -10.92 -3.80 -4.67
N GLU A 122 -11.29 -4.89 -5.35
CA GLU A 122 -12.56 -5.59 -5.12
C GLU A 122 -12.71 -6.11 -3.69
N ASP A 123 -11.67 -6.76 -3.15
CA ASP A 123 -11.65 -7.25 -1.77
C ASP A 123 -11.73 -6.09 -0.76
N TRP A 124 -11.04 -4.98 -1.03
CA TRP A 124 -11.04 -3.82 -0.16
C TRP A 124 -12.42 -3.14 -0.08
N VAL A 125 -13.13 -3.04 -1.21
CA VAL A 125 -14.50 -2.51 -1.25
C VAL A 125 -15.44 -3.35 -0.40
N GLU A 126 -15.27 -4.68 -0.38
CA GLU A 126 -16.04 -5.56 0.51
C GLU A 126 -15.74 -5.32 1.99
N VAL A 127 -14.47 -5.10 2.35
CA VAL A 127 -14.06 -4.75 3.72
C VAL A 127 -14.69 -3.44 4.17
N ILE A 128 -14.62 -2.38 3.35
CA ILE A 128 -15.27 -1.11 3.67
C ILE A 128 -16.77 -1.31 3.91
N ARG A 129 -17.43 -2.10 3.05
CA ARG A 129 -18.87 -2.38 3.20
C ARG A 129 -19.17 -3.11 4.50
N SER A 130 -18.38 -4.13 4.88
CA SER A 130 -18.60 -4.85 6.14
C SER A 130 -18.32 -4.00 7.37
N GLU A 131 -17.30 -3.15 7.32
CA GLU A 131 -16.94 -2.26 8.44
C GLU A 131 -17.93 -1.12 8.62
N ASN A 132 -18.47 -0.55 7.53
CA ASN A 132 -19.50 0.49 7.62
C ASN A 132 -20.79 -0.03 8.28
N LEU A 133 -21.06 -1.35 8.21
CA LEU A 133 -22.19 -1.98 8.89
C LEU A 133 -21.87 -2.31 10.35
N SER A 134 -20.64 -2.72 10.64
CA SER A 134 -20.22 -3.22 11.96
C SER A 134 -19.71 -2.12 12.89
N GLY A 135 -19.20 -1.01 12.34
CA GLY A 135 -18.65 0.12 13.08
C GLY A 135 -17.33 -0.18 13.82
N SER A 136 -16.58 -1.21 13.41
CA SER A 136 -15.39 -1.71 14.12
C SER A 136 -14.07 -1.04 13.73
N ALA A 137 -14.03 -0.26 12.66
CA ALA A 137 -12.82 0.40 12.20
C ALA A 137 -12.42 1.59 13.09
N ASN A 138 -11.12 1.70 13.39
CA ASN A 138 -10.57 2.79 14.21
C ASN A 138 -10.43 4.14 13.47
N CYS A 139 -10.79 4.20 12.19
CA CYS A 139 -10.76 5.41 11.37
C CYS A 139 -11.74 5.31 10.19
N VAL A 140 -11.95 6.43 9.48
CA VAL A 140 -12.81 6.46 8.27
C VAL A 140 -12.10 5.79 7.10
N LEU A 141 -12.71 4.72 6.58
CA LEU A 141 -12.20 3.95 5.45
C LEU A 141 -12.73 4.50 4.11
N ASN A 142 -11.90 4.51 3.07
CA ASN A 142 -12.29 4.92 1.72
C ASN A 142 -11.56 4.09 0.63
N SER A 143 -12.01 4.16 -0.63
CA SER A 143 -11.48 3.42 -1.80
C SER A 143 -11.27 4.30 -3.03
#